data_AF-A0A8J4XTQ0-F1
#
_entry.id   AF-A0A8J4XTQ0-F1
#
_cell.length_a   1.000
_cell.length_b   1.000
_cell.length_c   1.000
_cell.angle_alpha   90.00
_cell.angle_beta   90.00
_cell.angle_gamma   90.00
#
_symmetry.space_group_name_H-M   'P 1'
#
loop_
_entity.id
_entity.type
_entity.pdbx_description
1 polymer ?
#
loop_
_entity_poly.entity_id
_entity_poly.type
_entity_poly.pdbx_seq_one_letter_code
_entity_poly.pdbx_strand_id
1 'polypeptide(L)'
;MVQNVRRHVAMRDQKSVLVSLSGKDMEDVVKEVRKQVEGVQEGMVILQEGGNNLRRSGSEQTVGKMMECLKYIKKDRKKLRVAVVGIMRRPRENAGYEEMRRDTNKRLQEEVVKMNQVPGDYEVSFIDLDGALPQEVFERDGVHLN
;
A
#
# COMPACT_ATOMS: atom_id res chain seq x y z
N MET A 1 -4.77 -18.40 -2.87
CA MET A 1 -3.82 -18.99 -1.88
C MET A 1 -2.50 -18.27 -2.09
N VAL A 2 -2.17 -17.24 -1.30
CA VAL A 2 -0.96 -16.40 -1.51
C VAL A 2 0.32 -17.14 -1.08
N GLN A 3 0.63 -18.28 -1.70
CA GLN A 3 1.85 -19.05 -1.45
C GLN A 3 3.03 -18.60 -2.31
N ASN A 4 2.82 -17.79 -3.36
CA ASN A 4 3.86 -17.53 -4.37
C ASN A 4 4.56 -16.17 -4.33
N VAL A 5 4.13 -15.20 -3.51
CA VAL A 5 4.84 -13.90 -3.45
C VAL A 5 6.22 -14.07 -2.82
N ARG A 6 6.38 -14.94 -1.81
CA ARG A 6 7.69 -15.20 -1.18
C ARG A 6 8.76 -15.71 -2.15
N ARG A 7 8.40 -16.48 -3.18
CA ARG A 7 9.34 -16.96 -4.20
C ARG A 7 9.84 -15.86 -5.13
N HIS A 8 9.04 -14.81 -5.36
CA HIS A 8 9.37 -13.72 -6.27
C HIS A 8 10.03 -12.53 -5.57
N VAL A 9 9.91 -12.44 -4.24
CA VAL A 9 10.51 -11.37 -3.41
C VAL A 9 11.95 -11.72 -2.98
N ALA A 10 12.46 -12.92 -3.27
CA ALA A 10 13.84 -13.31 -2.97
C ALA A 10 14.83 -12.62 -3.94
N MET A 11 15.29 -11.42 -3.60
CA MET A 11 16.43 -10.78 -4.24
C MET A 11 17.70 -11.47 -3.76
N ARG A 12 18.54 -11.97 -4.69
CA ARG A 12 19.84 -12.56 -4.35
C ARG A 12 20.66 -11.54 -3.53
N ASP A 13 21.23 -12.02 -2.42
CA ASP A 13 22.12 -11.28 -1.51
C ASP A 13 21.52 -10.09 -0.74
N GLN A 14 20.19 -9.89 -0.74
CA GLN A 14 19.51 -8.87 0.06
C GLN A 14 18.40 -9.46 0.95
N LYS A 15 18.32 -8.98 2.20
CA LYS A 15 17.26 -9.38 3.14
C LYS A 15 15.93 -8.79 2.68
N SER A 16 15.07 -9.63 2.11
CA SER A 16 13.70 -9.25 1.79
C SER A 16 12.71 -9.84 2.80
N VAL A 17 11.72 -9.04 3.20
CA VAL A 17 10.69 -9.46 4.14
C VAL A 17 9.33 -9.14 3.55
N LEU A 18 8.49 -10.17 3.44
CA LEU A 18 7.07 -10.02 3.14
C LEU A 18 6.28 -10.22 4.43
N VAL A 19 5.50 -9.21 4.79
CA VAL A 19 4.51 -9.31 5.87
C VAL A 19 3.11 -9.11 5.30
N SER A 20 2.21 -10.03 5.61
CA SER A 20 0.81 -9.97 5.22
C SER A 20 -0.04 -10.02 6.49
N LEU A 21 -0.89 -9.00 6.67
CA LEU A 21 -1.73 -8.81 7.84
C LEU A 21 -3.20 -8.90 7.43
N SER A 22 -3.79 -10.10 7.53
CA SER A 22 -5.18 -10.32 7.11
C SER A 22 -6.17 -9.65 8.06
N GLY A 23 -7.16 -8.95 7.49
CA GLY A 23 -8.26 -8.30 8.23
C GLY A 23 -7.85 -7.12 9.11
N LYS A 24 -6.57 -6.75 9.10
CA LYS A 24 -6.01 -5.66 9.88
C LYS A 24 -6.32 -4.30 9.26
N ASP A 25 -6.23 -3.27 10.09
CA ASP A 25 -6.34 -1.88 9.68
C ASP A 25 -4.96 -1.23 9.51
N MET A 26 -4.94 0.02 9.05
CA MET A 26 -3.71 0.78 8.88
C MET A 26 -2.87 0.95 10.16
N GLU A 27 -3.45 0.95 11.36
CA GLU A 27 -2.66 1.14 12.60
C GLU A 27 -1.78 -0.08 12.88
N ASP A 28 -2.35 -1.27 12.67
CA ASP A 28 -1.60 -2.52 12.68
C ASP A 28 -0.48 -2.52 11.63
N VAL A 29 -0.76 -2.02 10.42
CA VAL A 29 0.26 -1.89 9.35
C VAL A 29 1.38 -0.95 9.76
N VAL A 30 1.07 0.24 10.29
CA VAL A 30 2.08 1.20 10.78
C VAL A 30 2.96 0.56 11.84
N LYS A 31 2.38 -0.17 12.79
CA LYS A 31 3.11 -0.86 13.86
C LYS A 31 4.04 -1.94 13.31
N GLU A 32 3.58 -2.69 12.32
CA GLU A 32 4.39 -3.75 11.71
C GLU A 32 5.50 -3.18 10.83
N VAL A 33 5.20 -2.15 10.03
CA VAL A 33 6.22 -1.43 9.25
C VAL A 33 7.32 -0.93 10.18
N ARG A 34 6.97 -0.29 11.31
CA ARG A 34 7.92 0.18 12.34
C ARG A 34 8.92 -0.89 12.74
N LYS A 35 8.40 -2.07 13.08
CA LYS A 35 9.20 -3.21 13.52
C LYS A 35 10.08 -3.74 12.38
N GLN A 36 9.54 -3.87 11.18
CA GLN A 36 10.28 -4.45 10.05
C GLN A 36 11.37 -3.55 9.50
N VAL A 37 11.14 -2.23 9.56
CA VAL A 37 12.16 -1.30 9.10
C VAL A 37 13.22 -1.06 10.19
N GLU A 38 12.99 -1.32 11.48
CA GLU A 38 13.99 -1.14 12.56
C GLU A 38 15.39 -1.69 12.20
N GLY A 39 16.40 -0.81 12.27
CA GLY A 39 17.79 -1.13 11.89
C GLY A 39 18.08 -1.15 10.38
N VAL A 40 17.07 -1.01 9.51
CA VAL A 40 17.26 -0.89 8.05
C VAL A 40 17.69 0.54 7.69
N GLN A 41 18.91 0.66 7.18
CA GLN A 41 19.51 1.95 6.79
C GLN A 41 19.10 2.40 5.38
N GLU A 42 18.92 1.47 4.45
CA GLU A 42 18.57 1.74 3.04
C GLU A 42 17.77 0.56 2.49
N GLY A 43 16.82 0.84 1.59
CA GLY A 43 15.96 -0.20 1.03
C GLY A 43 14.69 0.35 0.41
N MET A 44 13.75 -0.56 0.14
CA MET A 44 12.44 -0.24 -0.43
C MET A 44 11.34 -0.90 0.39
N VAL A 45 10.28 -0.14 0.67
CA VAL A 45 9.06 -0.62 1.30
C VAL A 45 7.94 -0.55 0.27
N ILE A 46 7.30 -1.67 -0.03
CA ILE A 46 6.08 -1.70 -0.84
C ILE A 46 4.90 -1.80 0.13
N LEU A 47 4.03 -0.80 0.12
CA LEU A 47 2.84 -0.72 0.97
C LEU A 47 1.59 -0.98 0.13
N GLN A 48 0.89 -2.05 0.47
CA GLN A 48 -0.44 -2.33 -0.08
C GLN A 48 -1.41 -2.46 1.08
N GLU A 49 -2.22 -1.42 1.29
CA GLU A 49 -3.33 -1.41 2.24
C GLU A 49 -4.43 -0.47 1.73
N GLY A 50 -5.60 -0.51 2.34
CA GLY A 50 -6.62 0.53 2.18
C GLY A 50 -7.98 -0.05 1.83
N GLY A 51 -8.05 -1.24 1.25
CA GLY A 51 -9.34 -1.84 0.84
C GLY A 51 -10.31 -2.08 2.01
N ASN A 52 -9.80 -2.50 3.16
CA ASN A 52 -10.62 -2.73 4.36
C ASN A 52 -11.02 -1.41 5.03
N ASN A 53 -10.06 -0.48 5.18
CA ASN A 53 -10.31 0.85 5.72
C ASN A 53 -11.30 1.64 4.86
N LEU A 54 -11.18 1.59 3.54
CA LEU A 54 -12.10 2.24 2.62
C LEU A 54 -13.53 1.76 2.82
N ARG A 55 -13.72 0.44 2.97
CA ARG A 55 -15.05 -0.15 3.19
C ARG A 55 -15.63 0.18 4.57
N ARG A 56 -14.80 0.29 5.61
CA ARG A 56 -15.25 0.52 7.00
C ARG A 56 -15.41 1.99 7.35
N SER A 57 -14.51 2.83 6.86
CA SER A 57 -14.27 4.20 7.33
C SER A 57 -14.29 5.25 6.23
N GLY A 58 -14.36 4.83 4.96
CA GLY A 58 -14.42 5.73 3.81
C GLY A 58 -13.07 6.33 3.40
N SER A 59 -13.13 7.16 2.36
CA SER A 59 -11.96 7.72 1.67
C SER A 59 -11.08 8.57 2.58
N GLU A 60 -11.67 9.51 3.33
CA GLU A 60 -10.91 10.50 4.11
C GLU A 60 -10.02 9.85 5.17
N GLN A 61 -10.57 8.95 5.99
CA GLN A 61 -9.78 8.22 6.98
C GLN A 61 -8.71 7.33 6.33
N THR A 62 -9.01 6.75 5.17
CA THR A 62 -8.06 5.90 4.45
C THR A 62 -6.86 6.71 3.96
N VAL A 63 -7.11 7.86 3.32
CA VAL A 63 -6.05 8.79 2.89
C VAL A 63 -5.26 9.29 4.09
N GLY A 64 -5.93 9.80 5.13
CA GLY A 64 -5.29 10.34 6.32
C GLY A 64 -4.32 9.35 6.96
N LYS A 65 -4.77 8.13 7.23
CA LYS A 65 -3.94 7.10 7.87
C LYS A 65 -2.78 6.65 6.97
N MET A 66 -2.96 6.58 5.65
CA MET A 66 -1.86 6.28 4.73
C MET A 66 -0.79 7.38 4.78
N MET A 67 -1.20 8.65 4.76
CA MET A 67 -0.26 9.77 4.80
C MET A 67 0.49 9.85 6.13
N GLU A 68 -0.15 9.52 7.26
CA GLU A 68 0.52 9.39 8.55
C GLU A 68 1.58 8.28 8.52
N CYS A 69 1.28 7.12 7.92
CA CYS A 69 2.23 6.02 7.74
C CYS A 69 3.45 6.47 6.91
N LEU A 70 3.22 7.13 5.77
CA LEU A 70 4.30 7.61 4.90
C LEU A 70 5.18 8.66 5.58
N LYS A 71 4.57 9.65 6.22
CA LYS A 71 5.29 10.67 6.99
C LYS A 71 6.13 10.03 8.09
N TYR A 72 5.59 9.03 8.79
CA TYR A 72 6.31 8.29 9.81
C TYR A 72 7.56 7.59 9.23
N ILE A 73 7.40 6.80 8.15
CA ILE A 73 8.51 6.07 7.54
C ILE A 73 9.62 7.04 7.13
N LYS A 74 9.26 8.16 6.52
CA LYS A 74 10.22 9.08 5.93
C LYS A 74 10.83 10.08 6.92
N LYS A 75 10.18 10.35 8.07
CA LYS A 75 10.71 11.26 9.10
C LYS A 75 12.11 10.86 9.57
N ASP A 76 12.31 9.57 9.84
CA ASP A 76 13.54 9.07 10.46
C ASP A 76 14.46 8.31 9.48
N ARG A 77 14.01 8.07 8.23
CA ARG A 77 14.64 7.10 7.31
C ARG A 77 14.63 7.57 5.86
N LYS A 78 15.38 8.64 5.60
CA LYS A 78 15.44 9.30 4.28
C LYS A 78 15.82 8.35 3.13
N LYS A 79 16.73 7.41 3.38
CA LYS A 79 17.22 6.41 2.41
C LYS A 79 16.27 5.24 2.14
N LEU A 80 15.11 5.16 2.82
CA LEU A 80 14.08 4.18 2.46
C LEU A 80 13.20 4.73 1.35
N ARG A 81 13.16 4.05 0.22
CA ARG A 81 12.16 4.26 -0.83
C ARG A 81 10.84 3.66 -0.40
N VAL A 82 9.73 4.31 -0.71
CA VAL A 82 8.40 3.77 -0.43
C VAL A 82 7.59 3.73 -1.72
N ALA A 83 7.02 2.59 -2.05
CA ALA A 83 6.07 2.44 -3.14
C ALA A 83 4.69 2.12 -2.55
N VAL A 84 3.73 3.01 -2.75
CA VAL A 84 2.33 2.82 -2.34
C VAL A 84 1.58 2.18 -3.49
N VAL A 85 1.00 1.02 -3.26
CA VAL A 85 0.15 0.35 -4.22
C VAL A 85 -1.28 0.87 -4.04
N GLY A 86 -1.88 1.33 -5.13
CA GLY A 86 -3.28 1.77 -5.15
C GLY A 86 -4.22 0.68 -4.64
N ILE A 87 -5.33 1.10 -4.03
CA ILE A 87 -6.37 0.19 -3.56
C ILE A 87 -6.93 -0.56 -4.77
N MET A 88 -6.76 -1.88 -4.75
CA MET A 88 -7.22 -2.75 -5.84
C MET A 88 -8.74 -2.74 -5.96
N ARG A 89 -9.22 -2.85 -7.20
CA ARG A 89 -10.64 -3.07 -7.50
C ARG A 89 -11.20 -4.30 -6.78
N ARG A 90 -12.49 -4.31 -6.53
CA ARG A 90 -13.23 -5.46 -6.02
C ARG A 90 -14.39 -5.77 -6.96
N PRO A 91 -14.25 -6.75 -7.88
CA PRO A 91 -15.23 -6.98 -8.96
C PRO A 91 -16.67 -7.28 -8.51
N ARG A 92 -16.87 -7.61 -7.23
CA ARG A 92 -18.17 -7.94 -6.65
C ARG A 92 -18.79 -6.81 -5.81
N GLU A 93 -18.06 -5.71 -5.60
CA GLU A 93 -18.59 -4.54 -4.91
C GLU A 93 -19.42 -3.69 -5.88
N ASN A 94 -20.23 -2.77 -5.33
CA ASN A 94 -21.10 -1.92 -6.13
C ASN A 94 -20.33 -0.75 -6.80
N ALA A 95 -20.99 -0.09 -7.75
CA ALA A 95 -20.43 1.04 -8.48
C ALA A 95 -20.00 2.21 -7.56
N GLY A 96 -20.72 2.44 -6.46
CA GLY A 96 -20.38 3.49 -5.49
C GLY A 96 -19.08 3.20 -4.72
N TYR A 97 -18.83 1.94 -4.38
CA TYR A 97 -17.53 1.53 -3.82
C TYR A 97 -16.41 1.76 -4.82
N GLU A 98 -16.58 1.34 -6.08
CA GLU A 98 -15.55 1.51 -7.11
C GLU A 98 -15.28 2.99 -7.44
N GLU A 99 -16.30 3.85 -7.43
CA GLU A 99 -16.13 5.29 -7.54
C GLU A 99 -15.33 5.86 -6.36
N MET A 100 -15.72 5.52 -5.12
CA MET A 100 -15.02 5.94 -3.91
C MET A 100 -13.57 5.45 -3.89
N ARG A 101 -13.33 4.24 -4.37
CA ARG A 101 -11.99 3.64 -4.49
C ARG A 101 -11.11 4.41 -5.47
N ARG A 102 -11.63 4.70 -6.67
CA ARG A 102 -10.91 5.50 -7.68
C ARG A 102 -10.58 6.90 -7.17
N ASP A 103 -11.55 7.57 -6.55
CA ASP A 103 -11.34 8.88 -5.94
C ASP A 103 -10.27 8.83 -4.84
N THR A 104 -10.32 7.80 -3.99
CA THR A 104 -9.31 7.58 -2.94
C THR A 104 -7.91 7.37 -3.53
N ASN A 105 -7.77 6.55 -4.58
CA ASN A 105 -6.48 6.34 -5.24
C ASN A 105 -5.94 7.63 -5.87
N LYS A 106 -6.80 8.43 -6.52
CA LYS A 106 -6.43 9.72 -7.08
C LYS A 106 -5.92 10.66 -5.98
N ARG A 107 -6.64 10.76 -4.86
CA ARG A 107 -6.22 11.57 -3.71
C ARG A 107 -4.90 11.10 -3.10
N LEU A 108 -4.69 9.79 -2.97
CA LEU A 108 -3.41 9.22 -2.53
C LEU A 108 -2.27 9.59 -3.48
N GLN A 109 -2.50 9.48 -4.79
CA GLN A 109 -1.50 9.85 -5.80
C GLN A 109 -1.15 11.34 -5.71
N GLU A 110 -2.14 12.23 -5.59
CA GLU A 110 -1.92 13.67 -5.41
C GLU A 110 -1.11 13.97 -4.14
N GLU A 111 -1.42 13.33 -3.02
CA GLU A 111 -0.69 13.50 -1.77
C GLU A 111 0.76 12.97 -1.86
N VAL A 112 0.98 11.85 -2.55
CA VAL A 112 2.34 11.35 -2.83
C VAL A 112 3.13 12.35 -3.67
N VAL A 113 2.52 12.95 -4.70
CA VAL A 113 3.18 14.00 -5.50
C VAL A 113 3.54 15.21 -4.63
N LYS A 114 2.63 15.67 -3.76
CA LYS A 114 2.90 16.79 -2.83
C LYS A 114 4.05 16.47 -1.88
N MET A 115 4.13 15.25 -1.35
CA MET A 115 5.24 14.85 -0.48
C MET A 115 6.59 14.96 -1.19
N ASN A 116 6.65 14.58 -2.47
CA ASN A 116 7.89 14.64 -3.26
C ASN A 116 8.28 16.06 -3.69
N GLN A 117 7.36 17.03 -3.63
CA GLN A 117 7.66 18.45 -3.88
C GLN A 117 8.33 19.13 -2.69
N VAL A 118 8.23 18.56 -1.49
CA VAL A 118 8.90 19.09 -0.30
C VAL A 118 10.41 18.86 -0.43
N PRO A 119 11.25 19.90 -0.31
CA PRO A 119 12.71 19.74 -0.36
C PRO A 119 13.20 18.72 0.67
N GLY A 120 13.66 17.57 0.21
CA GLY A 120 14.08 16.44 1.02
C GLY A 120 14.04 15.14 0.23
N ASP A 121 14.64 14.08 0.78
CA ASP A 121 14.80 12.77 0.11
C ASP A 121 13.53 11.90 0.26
N TYR A 122 12.37 12.50 0.00
CA TYR A 122 11.10 11.77 -0.03
C TYR A 122 10.98 11.06 -1.38
N GLU A 123 11.74 9.99 -1.58
CA GLU A 123 11.47 9.04 -2.66
C GLU A 123 10.24 8.18 -2.31
N VAL A 124 9.05 8.70 -2.59
CA VAL A 124 7.78 7.96 -2.52
C VAL A 124 7.19 7.84 -3.92
N SER A 125 6.75 6.65 -4.30
CA SER A 125 6.10 6.39 -5.59
C SER A 125 4.71 5.82 -5.39
N PHE A 126 3.82 6.08 -6.34
CA PHE A 126 2.49 5.47 -6.36
C PHE A 126 2.41 4.48 -7.53
N ILE A 127 1.99 3.25 -7.25
CA ILE A 127 1.77 2.19 -8.22
C ILE A 127 0.27 2.08 -8.46
N ASP A 128 -0.17 2.56 -9.61
CA ASP A 128 -1.55 2.38 -10.05
C ASP A 128 -1.76 0.97 -10.60
N LEU A 129 -2.78 0.28 -10.10
CA LEU A 129 -3.18 -1.05 -10.57
C LEU A 129 -4.53 -1.03 -11.28
N ASP A 130 -5.13 0.15 -11.49
CA ASP A 130 -6.38 0.26 -12.21
C ASP A 130 -6.21 -0.18 -13.67
N GLY A 131 -7.04 -1.13 -14.10
CA GLY A 131 -6.94 -1.73 -15.43
C GLY A 131 -5.78 -2.72 -15.60
N ALA A 132 -4.84 -2.81 -14.66
CA ALA A 132 -3.70 -3.75 -14.74
C ALA A 132 -4.08 -5.19 -14.35
N LEU A 133 -5.10 -5.36 -13.51
CA LEU A 133 -5.55 -6.67 -13.02
C LEU A 133 -6.86 -7.10 -13.70
N PRO A 134 -6.85 -8.17 -14.51
CA PRO A 134 -8.07 -8.69 -15.13
C PRO A 134 -8.96 -9.41 -14.09
N GLN A 135 -10.17 -9.85 -14.43
CA GLN A 135 -11.11 -10.38 -13.40
C GLN A 135 -10.71 -11.78 -12.92
N GLU A 136 -10.06 -12.52 -13.79
CA GLU A 136 -9.70 -13.92 -13.66
C GLU A 136 -8.60 -14.14 -12.61
N VAL A 137 -7.86 -13.09 -12.25
CA VAL A 137 -6.84 -13.17 -11.19
C VAL A 137 -7.44 -13.06 -9.78
N PHE A 138 -8.72 -12.72 -9.64
CA PHE A 138 -9.38 -12.64 -8.33
C PHE A 138 -9.92 -14.01 -7.91
N GLU A 139 -9.79 -14.31 -6.61
CA GLU A 139 -10.47 -15.43 -5.97
C GLU A 139 -12.00 -15.26 -6.03
N ARG A 140 -12.71 -16.32 -5.60
CA ARG A 140 -14.17 -16.32 -5.56
C ARG A 140 -14.77 -15.22 -4.70
N ASP A 141 -14.05 -14.58 -3.79
CA ASP A 141 -14.62 -13.48 -3.01
C ASP A 141 -14.52 -12.11 -3.73
N GLY A 142 -13.77 -12.02 -4.84
CA GLY A 142 -13.54 -10.77 -5.54
C GLY A 142 -12.71 -9.76 -4.74
N VAL A 143 -11.97 -10.20 -3.71
CA VAL A 143 -11.11 -9.36 -2.87
C VAL A 143 -9.66 -9.85 -2.92
N HIS A 144 -9.46 -11.15 -2.76
CA HIS A 144 -8.12 -11.75 -2.80
C HIS A 144 -7.73 -12.13 -4.23
N LEU A 145 -6.42 -12.19 -4.49
CA LEU A 145 -5.87 -12.68 -5.75
C LEU A 145 -5.51 -14.18 -5.62
N ASN A 146 -5.63 -14.93 -6.72
CA ASN A 146 -5.38 -16.38 -6.77
C ASN A 146 -3.89 -16.72 -6.63
#